data_AF-A0A7X7GQD4-F1
#
_entry.id   AF-A0A7X7GQD4-F1
#
_cell.length_a   1.000
_cell.length_b   1.000
_cell.length_c   1.000
_cell.angle_alpha   90.00
_cell.angle_beta   90.00
_cell.angle_gamma   90.00
#
_symmetry.space_group_name_H-M   'P 1'
#
loop_
_entity.id
_entity.type
_entity.pdbx_description
1 polymer ?
#
loop_
_entity_poly.entity_id
_entity_poly.type
_entity_poly.pdbx_seq_one_letter_code
_entity_poly.pdbx_strand_id
1 'polypeptide(L)'
;MPRLRGAMRAVMERRPARSLPRRGSGLLLAWLGCALGLGAPGCSVEALEFGGGPATRNECSEHRECGGGRCVGGQCRAEQGEIETLLLEITPPADAPEIAGVRFVESVTELDPAGGELTVELAHVSSVTGSISPTAEPFPCPAPVPGDAAEPSADGTLPARVTLRPQQRQLGLAVPSYTSDATFVDGSYRFRALVPPGTYDVYVEPRGVTGECTPPPQLFREIHVGASEVGITLTLNTPEQLDVVVRWPHPEPLLDGWTLDVIDGDTGRLLSTQGVLGEPVAADEGFDYRVHLAYVPVQPTGGKAELVRLSPPEGVTAPHVIVDRSVVELFEHGVGIIDQFQSLPAPVQVMGQVSAENSTTVVRATVSLAATELRAISPGTIAAFERVVETDEGGQFTVDLLPGTYRVVAFPPVGSGLSPTEAIWRISANQDVQAGRVVELAWNANIHARVLGPASGVVSGAAVQATAASAEITAAGVLERVLGRTSYAPRADGAVTDAEGRFSVVADRGVFDLAVRPGTGSGFSWLVLPSVNAKGPEAALGDVRLPLPVVYSGFVDAAVASGASSALLRAYAYVKGTALTNDPAEATAVLQVAESRVEPDGSFQLLIPAHLGSR
;
A
#
# COMPACT_ATOMS: atom_id res chain seq x y z
N MET A 1 -53.80 -29.51 82.46
CA MET A 1 -54.72 -30.42 81.74
C MET A 1 -55.29 -29.68 80.50
N PRO A 2 -55.90 -30.37 79.51
CA PRO A 2 -55.56 -30.09 78.10
C PRO A 2 -56.68 -29.58 77.16
N ARG A 3 -56.25 -29.10 75.96
CA ARG A 3 -56.99 -29.10 74.66
C ARG A 3 -58.20 -28.11 74.52
N LEU A 4 -58.67 -27.66 73.35
CA LEU A 4 -58.41 -28.00 71.91
C LEU A 4 -58.85 -26.82 70.97
N ARG A 5 -58.12 -26.56 69.84
CA ARG A 5 -58.49 -25.87 68.56
C ARG A 5 -59.15 -24.45 68.56
N GLY A 6 -58.92 -23.56 67.56
CA GLY A 6 -57.95 -23.56 66.44
C GLY A 6 -58.39 -22.74 65.19
N ALA A 7 -57.41 -22.28 64.37
CA ALA A 7 -57.54 -21.63 63.04
C ALA A 7 -58.19 -20.21 63.03
N MET A 8 -57.93 -19.25 62.11
CA MET A 8 -57.05 -19.08 60.91
C MET A 8 -57.03 -17.55 60.53
N ARG A 9 -56.32 -16.92 59.57
CA ARG A 9 -55.24 -17.26 58.59
C ARG A 9 -54.58 -15.95 58.05
N ALA A 10 -53.24 -15.82 58.05
CA ALA A 10 -52.39 -14.92 57.21
C ALA A 10 -52.60 -13.37 57.23
N VAL A 11 -51.59 -12.49 57.06
CA VAL A 11 -50.11 -12.60 57.00
C VAL A 11 -49.47 -11.27 57.51
N MET A 12 -48.22 -11.31 57.99
CA MET A 12 -47.44 -10.24 58.65
C MET A 12 -46.85 -9.19 57.66
N GLU A 13 -46.60 -7.91 57.98
CA GLU A 13 -45.74 -7.25 59.02
C GLU A 13 -44.21 -7.45 58.79
N ARG A 14 -43.26 -6.52 59.06
CA ARG A 14 -43.26 -5.13 59.61
C ARG A 14 -41.94 -4.37 59.26
N ARG A 15 -41.84 -3.09 59.70
CA ARG A 15 -40.63 -2.20 59.77
C ARG A 15 -39.52 -2.76 60.73
N PRO A 16 -38.30 -2.17 60.93
CA PRO A 16 -37.75 -0.85 60.52
C PRO A 16 -36.25 -0.87 60.03
N ALA A 17 -35.53 0.26 60.12
CA ALA A 17 -34.25 0.54 59.44
C ALA A 17 -32.95 0.24 60.22
N ARG A 18 -31.84 0.04 59.48
CA ARG A 18 -30.44 0.31 59.89
C ARG A 18 -29.49 0.44 58.67
N SER A 19 -28.22 0.76 58.91
CA SER A 19 -27.21 1.21 57.92
C SER A 19 -26.42 0.10 57.19
N LEU A 20 -25.88 0.46 56.02
CA LEU A 20 -24.67 0.03 55.26
C LEU A 20 -23.73 -1.08 55.84
N PRO A 21 -22.92 -1.79 55.00
CA PRO A 21 -22.75 -1.73 53.52
C PRO A 21 -22.69 -3.10 52.79
N ARG A 22 -22.82 -3.13 51.43
CA ARG A 22 -21.97 -3.94 50.51
C ARG A 22 -22.26 -3.73 49.01
N ARG A 23 -21.22 -3.98 48.20
CA ARG A 23 -21.12 -4.22 46.74
C ARG A 23 -22.42 -4.25 45.91
N GLY A 24 -22.45 -3.45 44.84
CA GLY A 24 -23.36 -3.59 43.70
C GLY A 24 -22.74 -2.92 42.45
N SER A 25 -22.50 -3.72 41.41
CA SER A 25 -21.98 -3.45 40.07
C SER A 25 -21.77 -1.98 39.63
N GLY A 26 -20.56 -1.67 39.18
CA GLY A 26 -20.32 -0.50 38.33
C GLY A 26 -20.96 -0.68 36.96
N LEU A 27 -21.41 0.43 36.36
CA LEU A 27 -21.89 0.51 34.99
C LEU A 27 -21.14 1.64 34.28
N LEU A 28 -20.01 1.29 33.69
CA LEU A 28 -19.38 2.09 32.65
C LEU A 28 -20.42 2.29 31.53
N LEU A 29 -20.79 3.54 31.23
CA LEU A 29 -21.48 3.82 29.97
C LEU A 29 -20.46 3.65 28.85
N ALA A 30 -20.37 2.43 28.34
CA ALA A 30 -19.69 2.16 27.09
C ALA A 30 -20.33 3.02 26.00
N TRP A 31 -19.55 3.96 25.45
CA TRP A 31 -19.91 4.61 24.20
C TRP A 31 -19.84 3.54 23.11
N LEU A 32 -21.01 3.04 22.69
CA LEU A 32 -21.10 2.25 21.46
C LEU A 32 -20.81 3.17 20.27
N GLY A 33 -19.52 3.32 19.95
CA GLY A 33 -19.10 3.81 18.64
C GLY A 33 -19.70 2.89 17.58
N CYS A 34 -20.52 3.45 16.69
CA CYS A 34 -21.19 2.67 15.65
C CYS A 34 -20.20 2.16 14.61
N ALA A 35 -19.61 0.99 14.86
CA ALA A 35 -18.94 0.16 13.86
C ALA A 35 -19.98 -0.40 12.87
N LEU A 36 -20.61 0.50 12.10
CA LEU A 36 -21.38 0.14 10.92
C LEU A 36 -20.40 -0.42 9.89
N GLY A 37 -20.41 -1.74 9.73
CA GLY A 37 -19.54 -2.43 8.78
C GLY A 37 -19.84 -1.99 7.36
N LEU A 38 -19.04 -1.05 6.85
CA LEU A 38 -18.84 -0.82 5.43
C LEU A 38 -18.08 -2.02 4.85
N GLY A 39 -18.75 -3.16 4.76
CA GLY A 39 -18.37 -4.22 3.85
C GLY A 39 -18.44 -3.63 2.45
N ALA A 40 -17.29 -3.36 1.85
CA ALA A 40 -17.23 -2.78 0.52
C ALA A 40 -17.93 -3.73 -0.46
N PRO A 41 -19.03 -3.33 -1.13
CA PRO A 41 -19.35 -3.97 -2.39
C PRO A 41 -18.12 -3.75 -3.28
N GLY A 42 -17.58 -4.82 -3.86
CA GLY A 42 -16.46 -4.67 -4.78
C GLY A 42 -16.84 -3.68 -5.86
N CYS A 43 -16.00 -2.67 -6.11
CA CYS A 43 -16.21 -1.73 -7.20
C CYS A 43 -16.02 -2.46 -8.53
N SER A 44 -17.01 -3.24 -8.94
CA SER A 44 -17.35 -3.37 -10.34
C SER A 44 -17.51 -1.94 -10.84
N VAL A 45 -16.55 -1.49 -11.62
CA VAL A 45 -16.75 -0.32 -12.47
C VAL A 45 -17.85 -0.73 -13.44
N GLU A 46 -19.10 -0.41 -13.11
CA GLU A 46 -20.16 -0.39 -14.11
C GLU A 46 -19.62 0.45 -15.26
N ALA A 47 -19.46 -0.17 -16.43
CA ALA A 47 -19.00 0.52 -17.60
C ALA A 47 -20.02 1.61 -17.88
N LEU A 48 -19.66 2.86 -17.59
CA LEU A 48 -20.54 4.01 -17.78
C LEU A 48 -20.95 4.01 -19.24
N GLU A 49 -22.24 3.69 -19.50
CA GLU A 49 -22.86 3.77 -20.82
C GLU A 49 -23.06 5.24 -21.21
N PHE A 50 -21.93 5.94 -21.36
CA PHE A 50 -21.87 7.22 -22.06
C PHE A 50 -22.41 6.97 -23.47
N GLY A 51 -23.50 7.65 -23.81
CA GLY A 51 -24.23 7.48 -25.07
C GLY A 51 -23.48 7.98 -26.30
N GLY A 52 -22.38 7.33 -26.63
CA GLY A 52 -21.65 7.49 -27.89
C GLY A 52 -22.38 6.84 -29.07
N GLY A 53 -22.01 7.26 -30.28
CA GLY A 53 -22.39 6.54 -31.50
C GLY A 53 -21.69 5.17 -31.59
N PRO A 54 -21.92 4.40 -32.69
CA PRO A 54 -21.21 3.15 -32.90
C PRO A 54 -19.69 3.38 -32.90
N ALA A 55 -18.99 2.69 -32.00
CA ALA A 55 -17.55 2.83 -31.84
C ALA A 55 -16.79 2.45 -33.12
N THR A 56 -15.76 3.22 -33.46
CA THR A 56 -14.94 2.99 -34.66
C THR A 56 -14.31 1.60 -34.63
N ARG A 57 -14.28 0.91 -35.78
CA ARG A 57 -13.64 -0.41 -35.96
C ARG A 57 -12.45 -0.33 -36.91
N ASN A 58 -11.46 -1.19 -36.68
CA ASN A 58 -10.30 -1.40 -37.53
C ASN A 58 -10.64 -2.41 -38.64
N GLU A 59 -11.45 -1.98 -39.61
CA GLU A 59 -11.90 -2.79 -40.73
C GLU A 59 -11.27 -2.32 -42.05
N CYS A 60 -10.99 -3.26 -42.94
CA CYS A 60 -10.43 -3.00 -44.26
C CYS A 60 -10.81 -4.07 -45.30
N SER A 61 -10.79 -3.69 -46.57
CA SER A 61 -10.95 -4.54 -47.75
C SER A 61 -9.63 -4.83 -48.48
N GLU A 62 -8.65 -3.92 -48.39
CA GLU A 62 -7.41 -3.96 -49.18
C GLU A 62 -6.25 -3.23 -48.48
N HIS A 63 -4.99 -3.59 -48.78
CA HIS A 63 -3.85 -3.07 -48.01
C HIS A 63 -3.68 -1.54 -48.09
N ARG A 64 -4.10 -0.87 -49.17
CA ARG A 64 -3.98 0.60 -49.29
C ARG A 64 -4.85 1.39 -48.29
N GLU A 65 -5.87 0.75 -47.71
CA GLU A 65 -6.69 1.36 -46.65
C GLU A 65 -5.97 1.41 -45.29
N CYS A 66 -4.84 0.71 -45.14
CA CYS A 66 -4.12 0.54 -43.88
C CYS A 66 -2.92 1.47 -43.67
N GLY A 67 -2.70 2.44 -44.57
CA GLY A 67 -1.61 3.41 -44.46
C GLY A 67 -0.24 2.75 -44.56
N GLY A 68 0.48 2.67 -43.44
CA GLY A 68 1.79 2.00 -43.32
C GLY A 68 1.73 0.50 -43.01
N GLY A 69 0.54 -0.12 -43.02
CA GLY A 69 0.33 -1.53 -42.69
C GLY A 69 -0.34 -2.33 -43.80
N ARG A 70 -0.70 -3.58 -43.49
CA ARG A 70 -1.44 -4.46 -44.41
C ARG A 70 -2.81 -4.80 -43.85
N CYS A 71 -3.79 -4.84 -44.74
CA CYS A 71 -5.07 -5.49 -44.47
C CYS A 71 -4.87 -7.01 -44.40
N VAL A 72 -5.17 -7.63 -43.27
CA VAL A 72 -5.01 -9.06 -42.99
C VAL A 72 -6.26 -9.55 -42.26
N GLY A 73 -6.99 -10.50 -42.85
CA GLY A 73 -8.23 -11.02 -42.26
C GLY A 73 -9.36 -9.97 -42.13
N GLY A 74 -9.30 -8.87 -42.88
CA GLY A 74 -10.23 -7.74 -42.77
C GLY A 74 -9.84 -6.68 -41.72
N GLN A 75 -8.67 -6.80 -41.09
CA GLN A 75 -8.14 -5.88 -40.07
C GLN A 75 -6.83 -5.25 -40.56
N CYS A 76 -6.60 -3.95 -40.31
CA CYS A 76 -5.29 -3.37 -40.58
C CYS A 76 -4.30 -3.74 -39.47
N ARG A 77 -3.18 -4.35 -39.86
CA ARG A 77 -2.09 -4.79 -38.97
C ARG A 77 -0.76 -4.17 -39.38
N ALA A 78 0.17 -4.09 -38.44
CA ALA A 78 1.56 -3.78 -38.72
C ALA A 78 2.23 -4.95 -39.45
N GLU A 79 3.31 -4.67 -40.18
CA GLU A 79 4.19 -5.74 -40.70
C GLU A 79 5.26 -6.16 -39.69
N GLN A 80 5.67 -5.22 -38.83
CA GLN A 80 6.66 -5.38 -37.76
C GLN A 80 6.33 -4.37 -36.64
N GLY A 81 6.76 -4.64 -35.41
CA GLY A 81 6.76 -3.70 -34.28
C GLY A 81 8.09 -3.65 -33.54
N GLU A 82 8.21 -2.71 -32.61
CA GLU A 82 9.43 -2.44 -31.82
C GLU A 82 9.51 -3.26 -30.52
N ILE A 83 8.37 -3.80 -30.06
CA ILE A 83 8.22 -4.48 -28.76
C ILE A 83 8.48 -5.98 -28.95
N GLU A 84 9.69 -6.42 -28.60
CA GLU A 84 10.15 -7.82 -28.69
C GLU A 84 10.12 -8.54 -27.34
N THR A 85 9.95 -7.78 -26.25
CA THR A 85 9.85 -8.29 -24.86
C THR A 85 8.67 -7.68 -24.14
N LEU A 86 7.82 -8.52 -23.55
CA LEU A 86 6.65 -8.13 -22.76
C LEU A 86 6.71 -8.70 -21.34
N LEU A 87 6.21 -7.93 -20.38
CA LEU A 87 5.78 -8.46 -19.09
C LEU A 87 4.28 -8.80 -19.19
N LEU A 88 3.93 -10.07 -19.07
CA LEU A 88 2.55 -10.53 -19.02
C LEU A 88 2.10 -10.65 -17.57
N GLU A 89 0.86 -10.22 -17.31
CA GLU A 89 0.15 -10.44 -16.05
C GLU A 89 -1.14 -11.20 -16.36
N ILE A 90 -1.39 -12.31 -15.66
CA ILE A 90 -2.67 -13.02 -15.71
C ILE A 90 -3.30 -13.00 -14.33
N THR A 91 -4.57 -12.59 -14.26
CA THR A 91 -5.39 -12.64 -13.05
C THR A 91 -6.68 -13.44 -13.34
N PRO A 92 -6.84 -14.67 -12.82
CA PRO A 92 -8.08 -15.44 -12.90
C PRO A 92 -9.24 -14.72 -12.21
N PRO A 93 -10.50 -15.02 -12.59
CA PRO A 93 -11.66 -14.44 -11.92
C PRO A 93 -11.78 -14.92 -10.46
N ALA A 94 -12.53 -14.18 -9.64
CA ALA A 94 -12.59 -14.40 -8.19
C ALA A 94 -13.34 -15.68 -7.77
N ASP A 95 -14.01 -16.34 -8.71
CA ASP A 95 -14.68 -17.63 -8.56
C ASP A 95 -13.91 -18.81 -9.19
N ALA A 96 -12.72 -18.56 -9.76
CA ALA A 96 -11.85 -19.60 -10.33
C ALA A 96 -11.44 -20.64 -9.26
N PRO A 97 -11.79 -21.94 -9.44
CA PRO A 97 -11.34 -22.97 -8.52
C PRO A 97 -9.81 -23.00 -8.42
N GLU A 98 -9.31 -23.15 -7.19
CA GLU A 98 -7.89 -23.34 -6.84
C GLU A 98 -6.94 -22.17 -7.15
N ILE A 99 -7.32 -21.22 -8.01
CA ILE A 99 -6.46 -20.12 -8.49
C ILE A 99 -7.08 -18.70 -8.37
N ALA A 100 -8.28 -18.56 -7.82
CA ALA A 100 -8.96 -17.27 -7.63
C ALA A 100 -8.07 -16.22 -6.93
N GLY A 101 -7.95 -15.04 -7.55
CA GLY A 101 -7.17 -13.91 -7.01
C GLY A 101 -5.65 -14.06 -7.09
N VAL A 102 -5.11 -15.17 -7.61
CA VAL A 102 -3.68 -15.36 -7.82
C VAL A 102 -3.23 -14.56 -9.04
N ARG A 103 -2.32 -13.59 -8.87
CA ARG A 103 -1.73 -12.85 -9.98
C ARG A 103 -0.43 -13.51 -10.43
N PHE A 104 -0.43 -14.09 -11.62
CA PHE A 104 0.77 -14.56 -12.30
C PHE A 104 1.45 -13.39 -13.03
N VAL A 105 2.77 -13.36 -13.03
CA VAL A 105 3.58 -12.33 -13.70
C VAL A 105 4.81 -13.01 -14.33
N GLU A 106 4.98 -12.86 -15.65
CA GLU A 106 6.04 -13.53 -16.43
C GLU A 106 6.62 -12.61 -17.51
N SER A 107 7.93 -12.74 -17.77
CA SER A 107 8.62 -12.00 -18.83
C SER A 107 8.74 -12.88 -20.08
N VAL A 108 8.05 -12.51 -21.16
CA VAL A 108 8.19 -13.18 -22.47
C VAL A 108 9.12 -12.36 -23.35
N THR A 109 10.26 -12.95 -23.72
CA THR A 109 11.31 -12.38 -24.57
C THR A 109 11.30 -13.02 -25.96
N GLU A 110 12.02 -12.42 -26.91
CA GLU A 110 12.21 -12.97 -28.27
C GLU A 110 10.90 -13.15 -29.07
N LEU A 111 9.91 -12.28 -28.81
CA LEU A 111 8.67 -12.24 -29.59
C LEU A 111 8.94 -11.88 -31.05
N ASP A 112 8.30 -12.58 -32.00
CA ASP A 112 8.40 -12.23 -33.43
C ASP A 112 7.80 -10.83 -33.67
N PRO A 113 8.57 -9.84 -34.18
CA PRO A 113 8.07 -8.49 -34.45
C PRO A 113 6.83 -8.43 -35.35
N ALA A 114 6.59 -9.42 -36.21
CA ALA A 114 5.42 -9.50 -37.08
C ALA A 114 4.15 -9.99 -36.36
N GLY A 115 4.27 -10.48 -35.12
CA GLY A 115 3.21 -11.19 -34.41
C GLY A 115 3.14 -12.66 -34.81
N GLY A 116 2.34 -13.45 -34.11
CA GLY A 116 2.29 -14.90 -34.33
C GLY A 116 1.51 -15.65 -33.26
N GLU A 117 1.91 -16.90 -33.03
CA GLU A 117 1.42 -17.72 -31.93
C GLU A 117 2.15 -17.40 -30.63
N LEU A 118 1.41 -17.26 -29.53
CA LEU A 118 1.92 -16.98 -28.19
C LEU A 118 1.29 -17.93 -27.17
N THR A 119 1.91 -19.07 -26.92
CA THR A 119 1.53 -19.94 -25.79
C THR A 119 1.98 -19.31 -24.49
N VAL A 120 1.12 -19.33 -23.46
CA VAL A 120 1.47 -18.91 -22.09
C VAL A 120 1.19 -20.05 -21.14
N GLU A 121 2.24 -20.59 -20.53
CA GLU A 121 2.16 -21.65 -19.54
C GLU A 121 1.89 -21.02 -18.17
N LEU A 122 0.68 -21.19 -17.62
CA LEU A 122 0.40 -20.74 -16.26
C LEU A 122 1.18 -21.60 -15.25
N ALA A 123 2.28 -21.02 -14.74
CA ALA A 123 3.08 -21.60 -13.67
C ALA A 123 2.19 -22.09 -12.52
N HIS A 124 2.39 -23.34 -12.06
CA HIS A 124 1.50 -23.98 -11.10
C HIS A 124 1.28 -23.13 -9.84
N VAL A 125 0.03 -22.93 -9.42
CA VAL A 125 -0.28 -22.28 -8.15
C VAL A 125 0.21 -23.17 -7.00
N SER A 126 1.18 -22.66 -6.26
CA SER A 126 1.73 -23.33 -5.11
C SER A 126 0.76 -23.21 -3.95
N SER A 127 0.15 -24.35 -3.58
CA SER A 127 -0.57 -24.50 -2.32
C SER A 127 0.45 -24.55 -1.19
N VAL A 128 0.78 -23.40 -0.62
CA VAL A 128 1.64 -23.29 0.56
C VAL A 128 0.81 -23.64 1.78
N THR A 129 0.98 -24.85 2.30
CA THR A 129 0.38 -25.31 3.56
C THR A 129 1.43 -25.29 4.65
N GLY A 130 1.07 -24.89 5.86
CA GLY A 130 2.07 -24.76 6.92
C GLY A 130 1.51 -24.63 8.32
N SER A 131 2.39 -24.84 9.30
CA SER A 131 2.14 -24.61 10.72
C SER A 131 3.20 -23.67 11.27
N ILE A 132 2.80 -22.86 12.26
CA ILE A 132 3.70 -21.99 13.02
C ILE A 132 4.02 -22.70 14.32
N SER A 133 5.27 -23.12 14.49
CA SER A 133 5.73 -23.85 15.68
C SER A 133 6.77 -23.01 16.44
N PRO A 134 6.75 -22.94 17.78
CA PRO A 134 7.84 -22.34 18.55
C PRO A 134 9.13 -23.17 18.41
N THR A 135 10.27 -22.57 18.75
CA THR A 135 11.52 -23.32 19.00
C THR A 135 11.34 -24.34 20.14
N ALA A 136 12.24 -25.32 20.19
CA ALA A 136 12.23 -26.37 21.22
C ALA A 136 12.64 -25.87 22.62
N GLU A 137 13.18 -24.66 22.73
CA GLU A 137 13.40 -23.99 24.01
C GLU A 137 12.09 -23.32 24.46
N PRO A 138 11.66 -23.49 25.71
CA PRO A 138 10.44 -22.86 26.18
C PRO A 138 10.62 -21.34 26.20
N PHE A 139 9.88 -20.65 25.33
CA PHE A 139 9.61 -19.22 25.47
C PHE A 139 9.18 -18.98 26.93
N PRO A 140 9.75 -18.01 27.66
CA PRO A 140 9.55 -17.85 29.11
C PRO A 140 8.16 -17.28 29.49
N CYS A 141 7.11 -17.96 29.05
CA CYS A 141 5.73 -17.66 29.43
C CYS A 141 5.40 -18.22 30.82
N PRO A 142 4.81 -17.43 31.74
CA PRO A 142 3.94 -18.01 32.75
C PRO A 142 2.76 -18.71 32.05
N ALA A 143 2.29 -19.83 32.61
CA ALA A 143 1.22 -20.61 32.00
C ALA A 143 -0.08 -19.77 31.86
N PRO A 144 -0.84 -19.91 30.75
CA PRO A 144 -2.07 -19.14 30.54
C PRO A 144 -3.07 -19.30 31.68
N VAL A 145 -3.77 -18.20 32.00
CA VAL A 145 -4.91 -18.23 32.93
C VAL A 145 -6.12 -18.79 32.17
N PRO A 146 -6.77 -19.88 32.64
CA PRO A 146 -7.88 -20.49 31.89
C PRO A 146 -9.08 -19.55 31.76
N GLY A 147 -9.37 -19.09 30.53
CA GLY A 147 -10.59 -18.34 30.21
C GLY A 147 -10.49 -17.37 29.03
N ASP A 148 -9.37 -16.66 28.87
CA ASP A 148 -9.30 -15.42 28.06
C ASP A 148 -8.19 -15.41 26.97
N ALA A 149 -7.69 -16.57 26.54
CA ALA A 149 -6.66 -16.71 25.51
C ALA A 149 -7.04 -17.74 24.43
N ALA A 150 -6.51 -17.58 23.22
CA ALA A 150 -6.41 -18.68 22.27
C ALA A 150 -5.23 -19.55 22.70
N GLU A 151 -5.51 -20.66 23.40
CA GLU A 151 -4.47 -21.55 23.91
C GLU A 151 -3.56 -22.07 22.78
N PRO A 152 -2.24 -22.18 23.01
CA PRO A 152 -1.37 -23.01 22.18
C PRO A 152 -1.95 -24.41 22.06
N SER A 153 -1.84 -25.01 20.87
CA SER A 153 -2.39 -26.33 20.64
C SER A 153 -1.65 -27.41 21.46
N ALA A 154 -2.24 -28.61 21.51
CA ALA A 154 -1.58 -29.77 22.15
C ALA A 154 -0.30 -30.23 21.42
N ASP A 155 -0.06 -29.79 20.18
CA ASP A 155 1.19 -29.98 19.44
C ASP A 155 2.13 -28.75 19.46
N GLY A 156 1.79 -27.72 20.25
CA GLY A 156 2.59 -26.51 20.46
C GLY A 156 2.47 -25.45 19.37
N THR A 157 1.74 -25.70 18.29
CA THR A 157 1.50 -24.71 17.23
C THR A 157 0.66 -23.52 17.73
N LEU A 158 0.83 -22.36 17.09
CA LEU A 158 0.29 -21.08 17.55
C LEU A 158 -0.68 -20.43 16.54
N PRO A 159 -1.70 -19.68 17.01
CA PRO A 159 -2.47 -18.80 16.15
C PRO A 159 -1.58 -17.65 15.65
N ALA A 160 -1.56 -17.41 14.34
CA ALA A 160 -0.80 -16.33 13.72
C ALA A 160 -1.42 -15.88 12.40
N ARG A 161 -1.13 -14.64 11.99
CA ARG A 161 -1.33 -14.14 10.62
C ARG A 161 -0.02 -14.29 9.85
N VAL A 162 -0.08 -14.95 8.69
CA VAL A 162 1.07 -15.10 7.78
C VAL A 162 0.83 -14.25 6.55
N THR A 163 1.80 -13.41 6.18
CA THR A 163 1.74 -12.56 4.98
C THR A 163 2.97 -12.77 4.11
N LEU A 164 2.78 -13.41 2.95
CA LEU A 164 3.81 -13.63 1.95
C LEU A 164 3.87 -12.44 0.98
N ARG A 165 5.06 -11.90 0.72
CA ARG A 165 5.32 -10.83 -0.25
C ARG A 165 6.39 -11.27 -1.25
N PRO A 166 6.12 -11.29 -2.57
CA PRO A 166 7.15 -11.54 -3.58
C PRO A 166 8.34 -10.57 -3.46
N GLN A 167 9.57 -11.08 -3.57
CA GLN A 167 10.79 -10.26 -3.61
C GLN A 167 11.10 -9.66 -4.99
N GLN A 168 10.40 -10.08 -6.05
CA GLN A 168 10.66 -9.63 -7.42
C GLN A 168 10.58 -8.10 -7.55
N ARG A 169 11.57 -7.49 -8.23
CA ARG A 169 11.51 -6.08 -8.63
C ARG A 169 10.40 -5.90 -9.67
N GLN A 170 9.36 -5.17 -9.33
CA GLN A 170 8.26 -4.87 -10.26
C GLN A 170 8.07 -3.36 -10.44
N LEU A 171 9.07 -2.71 -11.05
CA LEU A 171 8.98 -1.63 -12.06
C LEU A 171 7.73 -0.71 -12.10
N GLY A 172 7.22 -0.26 -10.95
CA GLY A 172 6.02 0.59 -10.83
C GLY A 172 4.68 -0.16 -10.67
N LEU A 173 4.68 -1.50 -10.66
CA LEU A 173 3.47 -2.30 -10.43
C LEU A 173 3.20 -2.54 -8.93
N ALA A 174 1.91 -2.57 -8.58
CA ALA A 174 1.47 -2.96 -7.24
C ALA A 174 1.64 -4.48 -7.04
N VAL A 175 2.68 -4.88 -6.28
CA VAL A 175 2.92 -6.27 -5.89
C VAL A 175 1.84 -6.74 -4.90
N PRO A 176 1.07 -7.81 -5.20
CA PRO A 176 0.11 -8.36 -4.24
C PRO A 176 0.83 -9.02 -3.06
N SER A 177 0.30 -8.81 -1.85
CA SER A 177 0.69 -9.57 -0.65
C SER A 177 -0.38 -10.62 -0.35
N TYR A 178 0.04 -11.85 -0.16
CA TYR A 178 -0.85 -12.99 0.09
C TYR A 178 -0.94 -13.24 1.59
N THR A 179 -2.08 -12.91 2.19
CA THR A 179 -2.31 -13.00 3.65
C THR A 179 -3.23 -14.16 4.00
N SER A 180 -2.85 -14.95 4.99
CA SER A 180 -3.63 -16.07 5.53
C SER A 180 -3.57 -16.06 7.05
N ASP A 181 -4.72 -16.19 7.73
CA ASP A 181 -4.78 -16.43 9.17
C ASP A 181 -4.74 -17.93 9.44
N ALA A 182 -3.91 -18.37 10.40
CA ALA A 182 -3.80 -19.76 10.79
C ALA A 182 -5.04 -20.22 11.56
N THR A 183 -5.67 -21.30 11.10
CA THR A 183 -6.91 -21.85 11.65
C THR A 183 -6.65 -23.15 12.40
N PHE A 184 -7.42 -23.41 13.46
CA PHE A 184 -7.28 -24.63 14.26
C PHE A 184 -8.00 -25.81 13.59
N VAL A 185 -7.24 -26.80 13.13
CA VAL A 185 -7.71 -27.98 12.39
C VAL A 185 -6.99 -29.23 12.89
N ASP A 186 -7.72 -30.29 13.20
CA ASP A 186 -7.21 -31.60 13.64
C ASP A 186 -6.19 -31.55 14.81
N GLY A 187 -6.34 -30.57 15.71
CA GLY A 187 -5.49 -30.41 16.89
C GLY A 187 -4.27 -29.49 16.71
N SER A 188 -4.12 -28.84 15.55
CA SER A 188 -2.99 -27.93 15.22
C SER A 188 -3.50 -26.61 14.63
N TYR A 189 -2.75 -25.53 14.77
CA TYR A 189 -2.95 -24.32 13.96
C TYR A 189 -2.23 -24.47 12.62
N ARG A 190 -2.97 -24.36 11.51
CA ARG A 190 -2.44 -24.42 10.14
C ARG A 190 -2.92 -23.25 9.29
N PHE A 191 -2.03 -22.69 8.49
CA PHE A 191 -2.36 -21.72 7.44
C PHE A 191 -2.31 -22.38 6.06
N ARG A 192 -3.03 -21.79 5.10
CA ARG A 192 -2.92 -22.11 3.67
C ARG A 192 -2.91 -20.83 2.86
N ALA A 193 -1.92 -20.68 2.00
CA ALA A 193 -1.84 -19.61 1.02
C ALA A 193 -1.75 -20.22 -0.41
N LEU A 194 -2.36 -19.54 -1.37
CA LEU A 194 -2.28 -19.86 -2.79
C LEU A 194 -1.43 -18.77 -3.44
N VAL A 195 -0.24 -19.11 -3.93
CA VAL A 195 0.73 -18.13 -4.45
C VAL A 195 1.41 -18.66 -5.72
N PRO A 196 1.89 -17.78 -6.62
CA PRO A 196 2.75 -18.21 -7.72
C PRO A 196 4.09 -18.77 -7.22
N PRO A 197 4.80 -19.61 -8.00
CA PRO A 197 6.16 -20.03 -7.67
C PRO A 197 7.11 -18.81 -7.66
N GLY A 198 8.13 -18.83 -6.80
CA GLY A 198 9.07 -17.72 -6.69
C GLY A 198 9.70 -17.57 -5.30
N THR A 199 10.30 -16.41 -5.05
CA THR A 199 10.99 -16.11 -3.79
C THR A 199 10.25 -15.02 -3.01
N TYR A 200 9.99 -15.29 -1.72
CA TYR A 200 9.11 -14.51 -0.87
C TYR A 200 9.78 -14.05 0.43
N ASP A 201 9.43 -12.85 0.86
CA ASP A 201 9.52 -12.44 2.26
C ASP A 201 8.22 -12.87 2.96
N VAL A 202 8.33 -13.68 4.00
CA VAL A 202 7.21 -14.24 4.77
C VAL A 202 7.21 -13.64 6.17
N TYR A 203 6.18 -12.85 6.45
CA TYR A 203 6.00 -12.18 7.74
C TYR A 203 4.95 -12.92 8.58
N VAL A 204 5.28 -13.23 9.83
CA VAL A 204 4.43 -13.96 10.76
C VAL A 204 4.11 -13.07 11.96
N GLU A 205 2.84 -12.76 12.18
CA GLU A 205 2.33 -12.04 13.36
C GLU A 205 1.56 -13.00 14.27
N PRO A 206 2.09 -13.40 15.43
CA PRO A 206 1.33 -14.16 16.43
C PRO A 206 0.04 -13.43 16.85
N ARG A 207 -1.02 -14.20 17.11
CA ARG A 207 -2.36 -13.70 17.47
C ARG A 207 -2.91 -14.47 18.68
N GLY A 208 -3.84 -13.88 19.42
CA GLY A 208 -4.64 -14.56 20.45
C GLY A 208 -3.92 -14.96 21.74
N VAL A 209 -2.59 -14.85 21.82
CA VAL A 209 -1.80 -15.10 23.03
C VAL A 209 -1.86 -13.87 23.95
N THR A 210 -2.89 -13.77 24.76
CA THR A 210 -3.12 -12.66 25.71
C THR A 210 -2.26 -12.80 26.98
N GLY A 211 -1.68 -11.68 27.43
CA GLY A 211 -0.76 -11.62 28.57
C GLY A 211 0.65 -11.17 28.17
N GLU A 212 1.60 -11.23 29.10
CA GLU A 212 3.00 -10.77 28.94
C GLU A 212 3.85 -11.62 27.96
N CYS A 213 3.23 -12.53 27.20
CA CYS A 213 3.94 -13.54 26.43
C CYS A 213 3.45 -13.72 24.98
N THR A 214 3.13 -12.62 24.29
CA THR A 214 3.01 -12.67 22.82
C THR A 214 4.41 -12.77 22.20
N PRO A 215 4.74 -13.81 21.41
CA PRO A 215 6.02 -13.84 20.70
C PRO A 215 6.13 -12.67 19.71
N PRO A 216 7.32 -12.08 19.52
CA PRO A 216 7.50 -10.99 18.57
C PRO A 216 7.18 -11.46 17.14
N PRO A 217 6.64 -10.58 16.28
CA PRO A 217 6.48 -10.90 14.87
C PRO A 217 7.83 -11.17 14.20
N GLN A 218 7.87 -12.11 13.26
CA GLN A 218 9.10 -12.55 12.61
C GLN A 218 9.03 -12.37 11.10
N LEU A 219 10.15 -11.96 10.50
CA LEU A 219 10.29 -11.81 9.05
C LEU A 219 11.32 -12.82 8.53
N PHE A 220 10.84 -13.84 7.84
CA PHE A 220 11.68 -14.81 7.13
C PHE A 220 11.88 -14.30 5.70
N ARG A 221 13.12 -14.06 5.27
CA ARG A 221 13.43 -13.62 3.90
C ARG A 221 13.82 -14.80 3.01
N GLU A 222 13.79 -14.57 1.70
CA GLU A 222 14.31 -15.48 0.67
C GLU A 222 13.65 -16.89 0.65
N ILE A 223 12.42 -17.01 1.14
CA ILE A 223 11.67 -18.28 1.15
C ILE A 223 11.28 -18.64 -0.28
N HIS A 224 11.92 -19.69 -0.81
CA HIS A 224 11.64 -20.20 -2.14
C HIS A 224 10.44 -21.15 -2.15
N VAL A 225 9.42 -20.80 -2.93
CA VAL A 225 8.20 -21.58 -3.14
C VAL A 225 8.28 -22.20 -4.54
N GLY A 226 8.44 -23.52 -4.59
CA GLY A 226 8.46 -24.29 -5.84
C GLY A 226 7.07 -24.52 -6.45
N ALA A 227 7.03 -24.93 -7.71
CA ALA A 227 5.81 -25.15 -8.49
C ALA A 227 5.07 -26.46 -8.15
N SER A 228 4.67 -26.62 -6.89
CA SER A 228 3.93 -27.78 -6.36
C SER A 228 3.10 -27.40 -5.13
N GLU A 229 2.41 -28.36 -4.50
CA GLU A 229 2.11 -28.19 -3.08
C GLU A 229 3.44 -28.08 -2.30
N VAL A 230 3.54 -27.12 -1.38
CA VAL A 230 4.74 -26.86 -0.58
C VAL A 230 4.37 -26.81 0.89
N GLY A 231 4.75 -27.86 1.63
CA GLY A 231 4.66 -27.87 3.09
C GLY A 231 5.77 -27.03 3.70
N ILE A 232 5.43 -25.89 4.31
CA ILE A 232 6.36 -25.00 5.01
C ILE A 232 6.06 -25.01 6.51
N THR A 233 6.89 -25.71 7.28
CA THR A 233 6.92 -25.55 8.74
C THR A 233 7.70 -24.28 9.06
N LEU A 234 7.00 -23.24 9.53
CA LEU A 234 7.63 -22.02 10.02
C LEU A 234 7.95 -22.21 11.50
N THR A 235 9.15 -22.72 11.79
CA THR A 235 9.71 -22.68 13.14
C THR A 235 10.04 -21.23 13.48
N LEU A 236 9.32 -20.65 14.43
CA LEU A 236 9.66 -19.36 15.03
C LEU A 236 11.02 -19.48 15.71
N ASN A 237 11.95 -18.59 15.35
CA ASN A 237 13.24 -18.49 16.03
C ASN A 237 13.03 -18.08 17.50
N THR A 238 13.88 -18.57 18.40
CA THR A 238 13.93 -18.07 19.78
C THR A 238 14.26 -16.57 19.74
N PRO A 239 13.45 -15.69 20.38
CA PRO A 239 13.78 -14.28 20.45
C PRO A 239 15.06 -14.02 21.23
N GLU A 240 15.82 -13.05 20.75
CA GLU A 240 16.87 -12.42 21.51
C GLU A 240 16.27 -11.32 22.40
N GLN A 241 16.90 -11.10 23.55
CA GLN A 241 16.58 -9.99 24.45
C GLN A 241 17.41 -8.77 24.05
N LEU A 242 16.74 -7.62 23.93
CA LEU A 242 17.36 -6.33 23.68
C LEU A 242 16.98 -5.36 24.80
N ASP A 243 17.92 -5.16 25.73
CA ASP A 243 17.78 -4.28 26.88
C ASP A 243 18.22 -2.87 26.50
N VAL A 244 17.26 -1.99 26.21
CA VAL A 244 17.54 -0.62 25.76
C VAL A 244 17.49 0.36 26.93
N VAL A 245 18.58 1.11 27.10
CA VAL A 245 18.67 2.28 27.98
C VAL A 245 18.55 3.55 27.14
N VAL A 246 17.47 4.30 27.32
CA VAL A 246 17.33 5.66 26.79
C VAL A 246 17.84 6.63 27.84
N ARG A 247 18.94 7.33 27.55
CA ARG A 247 19.55 8.31 28.46
C ARG A 247 18.98 9.69 28.20
N TRP A 248 18.41 10.30 29.24
CA TRP A 248 17.76 11.59 29.16
C TRP A 248 18.40 12.59 30.14
N PRO A 249 19.02 13.70 29.67
CA PRO A 249 19.80 14.61 30.52
C PRO A 249 18.93 15.62 31.30
N HIS A 250 17.60 15.48 31.28
CA HIS A 250 16.66 16.50 31.79
C HIS A 250 15.62 15.89 32.75
N PRO A 251 15.25 16.59 33.84
CA PRO A 251 14.22 16.12 34.76
C PRO A 251 12.79 16.31 34.20
N GLU A 252 12.61 17.27 33.29
CA GLU A 252 11.36 17.53 32.57
C GLU A 252 11.67 17.96 31.12
N PRO A 253 10.80 17.63 30.14
CA PRO A 253 9.67 16.70 30.26
C PRO A 253 10.16 15.27 30.51
N LEU A 254 9.35 14.44 31.16
CA LEU A 254 9.62 13.01 31.30
C LEU A 254 9.28 12.29 29.99
N LEU A 255 10.01 11.20 29.69
CA LEU A 255 9.72 10.29 28.58
C LEU A 255 8.81 9.10 29.00
N ASP A 256 8.15 9.19 30.16
CA ASP A 256 7.16 8.20 30.60
C ASP A 256 6.02 8.05 29.57
N GLY A 257 5.56 6.81 29.38
CA GLY A 257 4.51 6.46 28.40
C GLY A 257 4.96 6.40 26.94
N TRP A 258 6.18 6.83 26.59
CA TRP A 258 6.71 6.67 25.23
C TRP A 258 6.90 5.18 24.89
N THR A 259 6.72 4.82 23.62
CA THR A 259 6.85 3.42 23.17
C THR A 259 8.13 3.19 22.39
N LEU A 260 8.73 2.02 22.58
CA LEU A 260 9.96 1.59 21.92
C LEU A 260 9.71 0.27 21.19
N ASP A 261 10.08 0.20 19.91
CA ASP A 261 10.03 -1.03 19.11
C ASP A 261 11.14 -1.12 18.06
N VAL A 262 11.32 -2.32 17.48
CA VAL A 262 12.22 -2.57 16.35
C VAL A 262 11.38 -2.81 15.10
N ILE A 263 11.70 -2.15 13.99
CA ILE A 263 11.01 -2.30 12.70
C ILE A 263 11.97 -2.62 11.54
N ASP A 264 11.46 -3.35 10.55
CA ASP A 264 12.15 -3.57 9.26
C ASP A 264 12.20 -2.27 8.44
N GLY A 265 13.39 -1.79 8.08
CA GLY A 265 13.57 -0.48 7.44
C GLY A 265 12.96 -0.33 6.04
N ASP A 266 12.75 -1.45 5.33
CA ASP A 266 12.10 -1.49 4.00
C ASP A 266 10.58 -1.31 4.12
N THR A 267 9.96 -2.09 5.02
CA THR A 267 8.50 -2.30 5.08
C THR A 267 7.81 -1.65 6.26
N GLY A 268 8.54 -1.19 7.27
CA GLY A 268 8.01 -0.60 8.51
C GLY A 268 7.28 -1.60 9.41
N ARG A 269 7.43 -2.90 9.15
CA ARG A 269 6.80 -3.96 9.94
C ARG A 269 7.56 -4.18 11.25
N LEU A 270 6.81 -4.46 12.31
CA LEU A 270 7.32 -4.74 13.64
C LEU A 270 8.14 -6.04 13.66
N LEU A 271 9.28 -6.05 14.35
CA LEU A 271 10.20 -7.19 14.51
C LEU A 271 10.41 -7.59 15.99
N SER A 272 9.71 -6.91 16.91
CA SER A 272 9.87 -7.05 18.36
C SER A 272 8.52 -7.04 19.07
N THR A 273 8.53 -7.28 20.38
CA THR A 273 7.50 -6.74 21.27
C THR A 273 7.57 -5.21 21.29
N GLN A 274 6.51 -4.53 21.72
CA GLN A 274 6.56 -3.10 21.99
C GLN A 274 6.74 -2.88 23.49
N GLY A 275 7.77 -2.14 23.88
CA GLY A 275 7.98 -1.73 25.27
C GLY A 275 7.48 -0.31 25.51
N VAL A 276 7.13 0.01 26.76
CA VAL A 276 6.73 1.35 27.19
C VAL A 276 7.74 1.85 28.21
N LEU A 277 8.29 3.06 28.02
CA LEU A 277 9.14 3.70 29.01
C LEU A 277 8.30 4.04 30.25
N GLY A 278 8.73 3.59 31.44
CA GLY A 278 8.07 3.90 32.73
C GLY A 278 8.79 5.00 33.51
N GLU A 279 8.65 4.97 34.84
CA GLU A 279 9.40 5.86 35.74
C GLU A 279 10.94 5.70 35.56
N PRO A 280 11.71 6.79 35.39
CA PRO A 280 13.14 6.71 35.18
C PRO A 280 13.93 6.44 36.47
N VAL A 281 15.11 5.87 36.31
CA VAL A 281 16.12 5.75 37.37
C VAL A 281 17.10 6.92 37.26
N ALA A 282 17.42 7.59 38.36
CA ALA A 282 18.46 8.63 38.38
C ALA A 282 19.84 8.02 38.10
N ALA A 283 20.58 8.63 37.16
CA ALA A 283 21.93 8.25 36.75
C ALA A 283 22.96 9.32 37.15
N ASP A 284 24.25 9.05 36.95
CA ASP A 284 25.34 10.02 37.21
C ASP A 284 25.17 11.32 36.40
N GLU A 285 24.65 11.21 35.17
CA GLU A 285 24.32 12.33 34.28
C GLU A 285 22.87 12.23 33.77
N GLY A 286 21.90 12.53 34.65
CA GLY A 286 20.47 12.62 34.29
C GLY A 286 19.66 11.37 34.65
N PHE A 287 18.96 10.81 33.68
CA PHE A 287 17.91 9.81 33.87
C PHE A 287 18.02 8.65 32.88
N ASP A 288 18.06 7.43 33.39
CA ASP A 288 17.97 6.18 32.61
C ASP A 288 16.50 5.74 32.55
N TYR A 289 15.92 5.71 31.35
CA TYR A 289 14.73 4.91 31.06
C TYR A 289 15.16 3.55 30.53
N ARG A 290 14.57 2.46 31.03
CA ARG A 290 14.97 1.08 30.67
C ARG A 290 13.77 0.29 30.17
N VAL A 291 13.94 -0.35 29.02
CA VAL A 291 12.94 -1.23 28.41
C VAL A 291 13.58 -2.51 27.91
N HIS A 292 12.89 -3.62 28.15
CA HIS A 292 13.25 -4.96 27.67
C HIS A 292 12.40 -5.27 26.44
N LEU A 293 13.03 -5.45 25.28
CA LEU A 293 12.36 -5.93 24.07
C LEU A 293 12.74 -7.39 23.83
N ALA A 294 11.77 -8.21 23.43
CA ALA A 294 12.05 -9.48 22.77
C ALA A 294 11.94 -9.25 21.26
N TYR A 295 12.98 -9.59 20.50
CA TYR A 295 13.03 -9.37 19.04
C TYR A 295 13.69 -10.56 18.32
N VAL A 296 13.55 -10.63 17.00
CA VAL A 296 14.22 -11.66 16.19
C VAL A 296 14.98 -11.02 15.04
N PRO A 297 16.32 -11.20 14.95
CA PRO A 297 17.11 -10.75 13.81
C PRO A 297 16.61 -11.34 12.49
N VAL A 298 16.46 -10.47 11.49
CA VAL A 298 16.02 -10.84 10.15
C VAL A 298 17.18 -11.46 9.37
N GLN A 299 17.00 -12.72 8.97
CA GLN A 299 18.00 -13.49 8.23
C GLN A 299 17.55 -13.74 6.77
N PRO A 300 18.47 -13.61 5.78
CA PRO A 300 19.80 -13.01 5.91
C PRO A 300 19.76 -11.49 6.16
N THR A 301 20.79 -11.00 6.85
CA THR A 301 21.02 -9.58 7.22
C THR A 301 21.44 -8.69 6.03
N GLY A 302 20.88 -8.92 4.85
CA GLY A 302 21.35 -8.42 3.55
C GLY A 302 21.23 -6.91 3.30
N GLY A 303 22.02 -6.10 4.02
CA GLY A 303 22.21 -4.66 3.78
C GLY A 303 21.01 -3.76 4.12
N LYS A 304 19.94 -4.32 4.69
CA LYS A 304 18.71 -3.61 5.07
C LYS A 304 18.67 -3.43 6.58
N ALA A 305 18.64 -2.18 7.04
CA ALA A 305 18.67 -1.83 8.45
C ALA A 305 17.43 -2.33 9.22
N GLU A 306 17.67 -2.85 10.41
CA GLU A 306 16.67 -3.00 11.46
C GLU A 306 16.70 -1.73 12.30
N LEU A 307 15.56 -1.06 12.43
CA LEU A 307 15.48 0.28 13.00
C LEU A 307 14.82 0.22 14.38
N VAL A 308 15.56 0.61 15.42
CA VAL A 308 14.99 0.90 16.73
C VAL A 308 14.27 2.23 16.64
N ARG A 309 12.98 2.25 16.99
CA ARG A 309 12.11 3.42 16.90
C ARG A 309 11.54 3.74 18.29
N LEU A 310 11.82 4.95 18.76
CA LEU A 310 11.25 5.53 19.98
C LEU A 310 10.16 6.52 19.57
N SER A 311 8.92 6.28 20.00
CA SER A 311 7.70 6.99 19.58
C SER A 311 7.01 7.68 20.75
N PRO A 312 6.50 8.91 20.57
CA PRO A 312 5.77 9.61 21.61
C PRO A 312 4.36 9.04 21.83
N PRO A 313 3.75 9.27 23.00
CA PRO A 313 2.34 8.94 23.26
C PRO A 313 1.37 9.67 22.32
N GLU A 314 0.16 9.13 22.19
CA GLU A 314 -0.93 9.82 21.48
C GLU A 314 -1.21 11.20 22.10
N GLY A 315 -1.42 12.21 21.24
CA GLY A 315 -1.64 13.60 21.66
C GLY A 315 -0.37 14.39 22.01
N VAL A 316 0.80 13.76 22.12
CA VAL A 316 2.07 14.47 22.37
C VAL A 316 2.65 15.02 21.06
N THR A 317 3.17 16.26 21.10
CA THR A 317 3.86 16.91 19.97
C THR A 317 5.37 16.82 20.16
N ALA A 318 5.91 15.70 19.69
CA ALA A 318 7.32 15.34 19.70
C ALA A 318 7.62 14.43 18.47
N PRO A 319 8.89 14.25 18.05
CA PRO A 319 9.22 13.41 16.91
C PRO A 319 9.33 11.93 17.29
N HIS A 320 9.15 11.05 16.31
CA HIS A 320 9.67 9.69 16.40
C HIS A 320 11.18 9.74 16.20
N VAL A 321 11.94 9.16 17.12
CA VAL A 321 13.40 8.97 16.99
C VAL A 321 13.65 7.60 16.37
N ILE A 322 14.56 7.54 15.41
CA ILE A 322 14.89 6.35 14.63
C ILE A 322 16.41 6.14 14.69
N VAL A 323 16.84 4.93 15.01
CA VAL A 323 18.27 4.56 15.09
C VAL A 323 18.45 3.18 14.46
N ASP A 324 19.55 2.97 13.73
CA ASP A 324 19.94 1.63 13.27
C ASP A 324 20.33 0.77 14.49
N ARG A 325 19.79 -0.45 14.60
CA ARG A 325 20.07 -1.37 15.72
C ARG A 325 21.57 -1.65 15.89
N SER A 326 22.32 -1.72 14.80
CA SER A 326 23.78 -1.95 14.85
C SER A 326 24.57 -0.78 15.44
N VAL A 327 23.97 0.41 15.53
CA VAL A 327 24.51 1.58 16.24
C VAL A 327 24.08 1.59 17.71
N VAL A 328 22.90 1.06 18.01
CA VAL A 328 22.35 0.95 19.37
C VAL A 328 23.11 -0.10 20.21
N GLU A 329 23.46 -1.24 19.61
CA GLU A 329 24.25 -2.34 20.23
C GLU A 329 25.78 -2.22 20.00
N LEU A 330 26.30 -1.02 19.71
CA LEU A 330 27.69 -0.80 19.28
C LEU A 330 28.76 -1.30 20.28
N PHE A 331 28.41 -1.42 21.56
CA PHE A 331 29.33 -1.76 22.66
C PHE A 331 29.13 -3.17 23.23
N GLU A 332 27.90 -3.67 23.27
CA GLU A 332 27.54 -4.98 23.82
C GLU A 332 26.27 -5.50 23.13
N HIS A 333 26.28 -6.77 22.71
CA HIS A 333 25.16 -7.39 22.01
C HIS A 333 24.03 -7.72 22.99
N GLY A 334 22.79 -7.41 22.61
CA GLY A 334 21.61 -7.49 23.48
C GLY A 334 21.47 -6.31 24.45
N VAL A 335 22.39 -5.34 24.45
CA VAL A 335 22.32 -4.13 25.28
C VAL A 335 22.36 -2.89 24.40
N GLY A 336 21.23 -2.19 24.33
CA GLY A 336 21.07 -0.99 23.53
C GLY A 336 21.28 0.29 24.33
N ILE A 337 21.98 1.27 23.75
CA ILE A 337 22.03 2.64 24.28
C ILE A 337 21.47 3.63 23.26
N ILE A 338 20.53 4.45 23.70
CA ILE A 338 20.03 5.63 22.98
C ILE A 338 20.41 6.86 23.81
N ASP A 339 21.53 7.50 23.46
CA ASP A 339 22.07 8.69 24.14
C ASP A 339 22.27 9.89 23.20
N GLN A 340 21.94 9.75 21.91
CA GLN A 340 21.86 10.85 20.96
C GLN A 340 20.59 11.69 21.16
N PHE A 341 19.49 11.12 21.66
CA PHE A 341 18.26 11.85 21.92
C PHE A 341 18.33 12.64 23.24
N GLN A 342 18.95 13.83 23.19
CA GLN A 342 19.29 14.62 24.38
C GLN A 342 18.38 15.84 24.61
N SER A 343 17.53 16.20 23.65
CA SER A 343 16.66 17.38 23.75
C SER A 343 15.38 17.22 22.94
N LEU A 344 14.32 17.83 23.44
CA LEU A 344 13.03 17.92 22.78
C LEU A 344 12.80 19.36 22.31
N PRO A 345 12.63 19.61 21.00
CA PRO A 345 12.28 20.94 20.51
C PRO A 345 10.92 21.38 21.04
N ALA A 346 10.84 22.62 21.51
CA ALA A 346 9.57 23.25 21.88
C ALA A 346 8.63 23.33 20.65
N PRO A 347 7.37 22.88 20.74
CA PRO A 347 6.39 23.07 19.68
C PRO A 347 6.10 24.54 19.39
N VAL A 348 5.80 24.82 18.13
CA VAL A 348 5.45 26.13 17.59
C VAL A 348 4.08 26.03 16.95
N GLN A 349 3.15 26.88 17.38
CA GLN A 349 1.81 26.94 16.83
C GLN A 349 1.81 27.64 15.48
N VAL A 350 1.44 26.93 14.42
CA VAL A 350 1.41 27.45 13.04
C VAL A 350 -0.04 27.62 12.61
N MET A 351 -0.40 28.84 12.20
CA MET A 351 -1.71 29.14 11.63
C MET A 351 -1.60 29.28 10.11
N GLY A 352 -2.31 28.42 9.39
CA GLY A 352 -2.31 28.36 7.94
C GLY A 352 -3.70 28.58 7.33
N GLN A 353 -3.72 28.94 6.05
CA GLN A 353 -4.94 29.00 5.24
C GLN A 353 -4.71 28.33 3.88
N VAL A 354 -5.76 27.70 3.34
CA VAL A 354 -5.78 27.11 2.00
C VAL A 354 -6.77 27.87 1.12
N SER A 355 -6.35 28.22 -0.08
CA SER A 355 -7.11 29.02 -1.06
C SER A 355 -6.86 28.55 -2.48
N ALA A 356 -7.71 28.92 -3.43
CA ALA A 356 -7.49 28.62 -4.85
C ALA A 356 -6.49 29.60 -5.49
N GLU A 357 -5.61 29.08 -6.35
CA GLU A 357 -4.60 29.83 -7.11
C GLU A 357 -5.21 31.06 -7.80
N ASN A 358 -4.56 32.23 -7.63
CA ASN A 358 -5.00 33.54 -8.14
C ASN A 358 -6.41 33.99 -7.68
N SER A 359 -6.92 33.49 -6.55
CA SER A 359 -8.27 33.81 -6.05
C SER A 359 -8.30 34.13 -4.55
N THR A 360 -9.32 34.89 -4.12
CA THR A 360 -9.68 35.02 -2.70
C THR A 360 -10.62 33.91 -2.20
N THR A 361 -10.93 32.91 -3.04
CA THR A 361 -11.72 31.74 -2.65
C THR A 361 -10.92 30.86 -1.71
N VAL A 362 -11.36 30.81 -0.44
CA VAL A 362 -10.87 29.85 0.55
C VAL A 362 -11.36 28.44 0.22
N VAL A 363 -10.58 27.42 0.57
CA VAL A 363 -10.85 26.02 0.20
C VAL A 363 -10.73 25.13 1.43
N ARG A 364 -11.73 24.28 1.67
CA ARG A 364 -11.60 23.20 2.66
C ARG A 364 -10.69 22.11 2.11
N ALA A 365 -9.62 21.76 2.81
CA ALA A 365 -8.65 20.75 2.39
C ALA A 365 -8.09 19.95 3.58
N THR A 366 -7.65 18.72 3.30
CA THR A 366 -6.75 17.97 4.19
C THR A 366 -5.32 18.48 3.95
N VAL A 367 -4.60 18.88 5.00
CA VAL A 367 -3.20 19.33 4.89
C VAL A 367 -2.29 18.34 5.59
N SER A 368 -1.37 17.74 4.85
CA SER A 368 -0.27 16.92 5.38
C SER A 368 1.00 17.77 5.50
N LEU A 369 1.66 17.70 6.64
CA LEU A 369 2.89 18.42 6.96
C LEU A 369 3.92 17.42 7.50
N ALA A 370 4.91 17.06 6.69
CA ALA A 370 5.97 16.13 7.05
C ALA A 370 7.33 16.84 7.13
N ALA A 371 8.06 16.64 8.22
CA ALA A 371 9.36 17.26 8.44
C ALA A 371 10.46 16.57 7.62
N THR A 372 11.07 17.31 6.69
CA THR A 372 12.22 16.84 5.89
C THR A 372 13.57 17.18 6.53
N GLU A 373 13.57 18.12 7.48
CA GLU A 373 14.67 18.54 8.34
C GLU A 373 14.09 18.99 9.69
N LEU A 374 14.55 18.45 10.82
CA LEU A 374 14.20 18.94 12.16
C LEU A 374 15.37 19.72 12.79
N ARG A 375 15.05 20.72 13.61
CA ARG A 375 16.01 21.59 14.30
C ARG A 375 15.86 21.46 15.81
N ALA A 376 16.92 21.79 16.55
CA ALA A 376 17.06 21.48 17.98
C ALA A 376 16.87 19.98 18.28
N ILE A 377 17.33 19.13 17.34
CA ILE A 377 17.58 17.69 17.50
C ILE A 377 19.10 17.51 17.47
N SER A 378 19.64 16.59 18.28
CA SER A 378 21.09 16.38 18.36
C SER A 378 21.68 15.84 17.05
N PRO A 379 22.89 16.28 16.63
CA PRO A 379 23.57 15.76 15.46
C PRO A 379 23.68 14.23 15.48
N GLY A 380 23.42 13.58 14.35
CA GLY A 380 23.45 12.12 14.21
C GLY A 380 22.15 11.40 14.57
N THR A 381 21.18 12.07 15.21
CA THR A 381 19.84 11.51 15.44
C THR A 381 19.02 11.58 14.16
N ILE A 382 18.47 10.45 13.69
CA ILE A 382 17.42 10.47 12.68
C ILE A 382 16.09 10.66 13.41
N ALA A 383 15.35 11.70 13.04
CA ALA A 383 14.08 12.06 13.68
C ALA A 383 13.04 12.37 12.61
N ALA A 384 11.83 11.85 12.81
CA ALA A 384 10.71 11.95 11.90
C ALA A 384 9.51 12.55 12.62
N PHE A 385 8.78 13.42 11.92
CA PHE A 385 7.60 14.07 12.48
C PHE A 385 6.62 14.43 11.37
N GLU A 386 5.37 14.01 11.54
CA GLU A 386 4.28 14.39 10.65
C GLU A 386 3.03 14.84 11.43
N ARG A 387 2.24 15.68 10.76
CA ARG A 387 0.89 16.06 11.16
C ARG A 387 -0.02 16.05 9.94
N VAL A 388 -1.25 15.59 10.12
CA VAL A 388 -2.34 15.74 9.15
C VAL A 388 -3.46 16.48 9.85
N VAL A 389 -3.98 17.53 9.22
CA VAL A 389 -5.02 18.41 9.77
C VAL A 389 -6.04 18.78 8.70
N GLU A 390 -7.30 18.87 9.09
CA GLU A 390 -8.38 19.40 8.25
C GLU A 390 -8.51 20.91 8.46
N THR A 391 -8.78 21.65 7.39
CA THR A 391 -9.16 23.07 7.50
C THR A 391 -10.65 23.26 7.82
N ASP A 392 -11.00 24.39 8.42
CA ASP A 392 -12.37 24.79 8.70
C ASP A 392 -13.16 25.30 7.47
N GLU A 393 -14.28 26.01 7.70
CA GLU A 393 -15.11 26.64 6.66
C GLU A 393 -14.50 27.91 6.05
N GLY A 394 -13.55 28.54 6.75
CA GLY A 394 -12.72 29.63 6.23
C GLY A 394 -11.46 29.15 5.50
N GLY A 395 -11.30 27.83 5.29
CA GLY A 395 -10.08 27.21 4.77
C GLY A 395 -8.88 27.37 5.72
N GLN A 396 -9.09 27.69 6.99
CA GLN A 396 -8.03 27.94 7.98
C GLN A 396 -7.75 26.68 8.81
N PHE A 397 -6.51 26.56 9.28
CA PHE A 397 -6.09 25.52 10.22
C PHE A 397 -5.07 26.06 11.21
N THR A 398 -5.00 25.42 12.38
CA THR A 398 -3.95 25.65 13.38
C THR A 398 -3.35 24.31 13.74
N VAL A 399 -2.01 24.22 13.76
CA VAL A 399 -1.28 22.98 14.02
C VAL A 399 0.02 23.28 14.76
N ASP A 400 0.32 22.50 15.80
CA ASP A 400 1.59 22.61 16.50
C ASP A 400 2.64 21.76 15.77
N LEU A 401 3.69 22.41 15.28
CA LEU A 401 4.82 21.81 14.56
C LEU A 401 6.11 21.98 15.36
N LEU A 402 7.13 21.19 15.05
CA LEU A 402 8.47 21.39 15.60
C LEU A 402 9.24 22.40 14.71
N PRO A 403 10.29 23.06 15.21
CA PRO A 403 11.16 23.89 14.37
C PRO A 403 11.89 23.03 13.33
N GLY A 404 11.88 23.43 12.07
CA GLY A 404 12.38 22.59 10.97
C GLY A 404 12.01 23.09 9.57
N THR A 405 12.38 22.29 8.56
CA THR A 405 11.88 22.42 7.18
C THR A 405 10.86 21.32 6.93
N TYR A 406 9.70 21.71 6.40
CA TYR A 406 8.54 20.85 6.17
C TYR A 406 8.18 20.81 4.69
N ARG A 407 7.89 19.61 4.21
CA ARG A 407 7.09 19.39 3.00
C ARG A 407 5.62 19.47 3.41
N VAL A 408 4.87 20.38 2.79
CA VAL A 408 3.45 20.63 3.07
C VAL A 408 2.66 20.35 1.81
N VAL A 409 1.68 19.45 1.88
CA VAL A 409 0.78 19.15 0.76
C VAL A 409 -0.66 19.37 1.22
N ALA A 410 -1.34 20.30 0.55
CA ALA A 410 -2.79 20.49 0.74
C ALA A 410 -3.54 19.69 -0.32
N PHE A 411 -4.49 18.87 0.11
CA PHE A 411 -5.33 18.01 -0.71
C PHE A 411 -6.77 18.56 -0.73
N PRO A 412 -7.24 19.13 -1.86
CA PRO A 412 -8.62 19.57 -2.00
C PRO A 412 -9.61 18.40 -2.04
N PRO A 413 -10.91 18.67 -1.84
CA PRO A 413 -11.95 17.66 -1.90
C PRO A 413 -12.09 17.12 -3.33
N VAL A 414 -12.43 15.84 -3.45
CA VAL A 414 -12.69 15.19 -4.74
C VAL A 414 -13.81 15.93 -5.48
N GLY A 415 -13.62 16.19 -6.78
CA GLY A 415 -14.58 16.90 -7.63
C GLY A 415 -14.57 18.44 -7.49
N SER A 416 -13.66 19.03 -6.70
CA SER A 416 -13.56 20.50 -6.54
C SER A 416 -12.99 21.26 -7.75
N GLY A 417 -12.38 20.57 -8.71
CA GLY A 417 -11.66 21.19 -9.84
C GLY A 417 -10.27 21.75 -9.48
N LEU A 418 -9.81 21.52 -8.25
CA LEU A 418 -8.50 21.94 -7.75
C LEU A 418 -7.59 20.72 -7.54
N SER A 419 -6.29 20.93 -7.76
CA SER A 419 -5.22 19.94 -7.66
C SER A 419 -4.54 20.04 -6.29
N PRO A 420 -4.11 18.92 -5.68
CA PRO A 420 -3.16 18.93 -4.60
C PRO A 420 -1.94 19.76 -4.97
N THR A 421 -1.46 20.58 -4.04
CA THR A 421 -0.31 21.47 -4.28
C THR A 421 0.68 21.35 -3.12
N GLU A 422 1.97 21.31 -3.48
CA GLU A 422 3.08 21.15 -2.55
C GLU A 422 3.78 22.49 -2.30
N ALA A 423 4.11 22.76 -1.04
CA ALA A 423 4.88 23.90 -0.58
C ALA A 423 5.98 23.47 0.40
N ILE A 424 7.06 24.24 0.46
CA ILE A 424 8.13 24.04 1.46
C ILE A 424 8.02 25.14 2.51
N TRP A 425 7.68 24.76 3.74
CA TRP A 425 7.58 25.68 4.88
C TRP A 425 8.82 25.55 5.78
N ARG A 426 9.25 26.66 6.38
CA ARG A 426 10.33 26.70 7.37
C ARG A 426 9.81 27.28 8.67
N ILE A 427 9.84 26.49 9.74
CA ILE A 427 9.34 26.83 11.07
C ILE A 427 10.53 27.21 11.94
N SER A 428 10.55 28.44 12.44
CA SER A 428 11.61 28.94 13.34
C SER A 428 11.30 28.61 14.80
N ALA A 429 12.32 28.40 15.63
CA ALA A 429 12.18 28.32 17.09
C ALA A 429 12.10 29.71 17.77
N ASN A 430 12.21 30.81 17.00
CA ASN A 430 12.33 32.16 17.55
C ASN A 430 10.97 32.79 17.93
N GLN A 431 9.85 32.13 17.63
CA GLN A 431 8.49 32.61 17.84
C GLN A 431 7.57 31.42 18.09
N ASP A 432 6.91 31.40 19.24
CA ASP A 432 5.99 30.34 19.69
C ASP A 432 4.72 30.23 18.81
N VAL A 433 4.37 31.32 18.10
CA VAL A 433 3.23 31.40 17.17
C VAL A 433 3.68 31.98 15.84
N GLN A 434 3.34 31.31 14.73
CA GLN A 434 3.63 31.75 13.35
C GLN A 434 2.37 31.69 12.49
N ALA A 435 1.73 32.85 12.29
CA ALA A 435 0.53 33.00 11.49
C ALA A 435 0.80 33.49 10.06
N GLY A 436 -0.24 33.48 9.21
CA GLY A 436 -0.18 34.02 7.85
C GLY A 436 0.52 33.10 6.84
N ARG A 437 0.60 31.80 7.12
CA ARG A 437 1.02 30.81 6.12
C ARG A 437 -0.13 30.53 5.15
N VAL A 438 0.15 30.41 3.87
CA VAL A 438 -0.86 30.11 2.84
C VAL A 438 -0.38 28.95 1.96
N VAL A 439 -1.29 28.06 1.57
CA VAL A 439 -1.12 27.17 0.42
C VAL A 439 -2.16 27.57 -0.64
N GLU A 440 -1.68 27.98 -1.81
CA GLU A 440 -2.53 28.20 -2.98
C GLU A 440 -2.63 26.90 -3.77
N LEU A 441 -3.85 26.42 -3.98
CA LEU A 441 -4.16 25.21 -4.73
C LEU A 441 -4.32 25.52 -6.21
N ALA A 442 -3.47 24.93 -7.04
CA ALA A 442 -3.56 25.06 -8.48
C ALA A 442 -4.88 24.48 -9.03
N TRP A 443 -5.44 25.10 -10.07
CA TRP A 443 -6.56 24.52 -10.81
C TRP A 443 -6.14 23.25 -11.55
N ASN A 444 -7.01 22.26 -11.69
CA ASN A 444 -6.70 21.02 -12.41
C ASN A 444 -6.21 21.29 -13.85
N ALA A 445 -5.31 20.43 -14.32
CA ALA A 445 -4.91 20.41 -15.73
C ALA A 445 -6.01 19.79 -16.59
N ASN A 446 -6.19 20.32 -17.80
CA ASN A 446 -6.96 19.68 -18.87
C ASN A 446 -6.02 19.07 -19.91
N ILE A 447 -5.87 17.74 -19.90
CA ILE A 447 -5.14 16.98 -20.91
C ILE A 447 -6.11 16.64 -22.04
N HIS A 448 -5.92 17.21 -23.22
CA HIS A 448 -6.84 17.02 -24.35
C HIS A 448 -6.11 16.75 -25.67
N ALA A 449 -6.73 15.89 -26.47
CA ALA A 449 -6.26 15.53 -27.80
C ALA A 449 -7.43 15.11 -28.69
N ARG A 450 -7.12 14.83 -29.96
CA ARG A 450 -8.01 14.18 -30.92
C ARG A 450 -7.37 12.89 -31.42
N VAL A 451 -8.09 11.77 -31.31
CA VAL A 451 -7.60 10.44 -31.65
C VAL A 451 -7.98 10.09 -33.09
N LEU A 452 -6.96 9.84 -33.91
CA LEU A 452 -7.07 9.39 -35.29
C LEU A 452 -6.78 7.90 -35.43
N GLY A 453 -7.47 7.25 -36.37
CA GLY A 453 -7.17 5.88 -36.77
C GLY A 453 -5.80 5.78 -37.49
N PRO A 454 -5.19 4.58 -37.56
CA PRO A 454 -3.82 4.42 -38.09
C PRO A 454 -3.67 4.90 -39.53
N ALA A 455 -4.68 4.73 -40.38
CA ALA A 455 -4.70 5.22 -41.75
C ALA A 455 -5.43 6.57 -41.87
N SER A 456 -6.74 6.60 -41.63
CA SER A 456 -7.56 7.81 -41.60
C SER A 456 -8.81 7.61 -40.74
N GLY A 457 -9.60 8.68 -40.57
CA GLY A 457 -10.78 8.66 -39.70
C GLY A 457 -10.47 8.98 -38.23
N VAL A 458 -11.53 9.14 -37.45
CA VAL A 458 -11.50 9.45 -36.02
C VAL A 458 -11.91 8.23 -35.21
N VAL A 459 -11.38 8.09 -33.99
CA VAL A 459 -11.71 6.96 -33.10
C VAL A 459 -12.64 7.45 -32.00
N SER A 460 -13.93 7.13 -32.11
CA SER A 460 -14.96 7.44 -31.12
C SER A 460 -15.19 6.26 -30.17
N GLY A 461 -15.60 6.54 -28.93
CA GLY A 461 -15.90 5.52 -27.93
C GLY A 461 -14.68 4.78 -27.34
N ALA A 462 -13.46 5.26 -27.57
CA ALA A 462 -12.27 4.76 -26.89
C ALA A 462 -12.18 5.36 -25.48
N ALA A 463 -11.95 4.54 -24.46
CA ALA A 463 -11.69 5.02 -23.10
C ALA A 463 -10.29 5.64 -23.02
N VAL A 464 -10.11 6.64 -22.16
CA VAL A 464 -8.84 7.34 -21.97
C VAL A 464 -8.52 7.41 -20.49
N GLN A 465 -7.30 7.02 -20.13
CA GLN A 465 -6.83 6.93 -18.74
C GLN A 465 -5.45 7.58 -18.65
N ALA A 466 -5.25 8.45 -17.66
CA ALA A 466 -3.95 9.01 -17.30
C ALA A 466 -3.54 8.49 -15.91
N THR A 467 -2.41 7.79 -15.83
CA THR A 467 -1.85 7.27 -14.58
C THR A 467 -0.58 8.02 -14.23
N ALA A 468 -0.34 8.37 -12.96
CA ALA A 468 0.90 9.00 -12.52
C ALA A 468 2.12 8.22 -13.05
N ALA A 469 3.06 8.94 -13.68
CA ALA A 469 4.17 8.29 -14.37
C ALA A 469 5.08 7.57 -13.37
N SER A 470 5.39 6.28 -13.61
CA SER A 470 6.05 5.42 -12.61
C SER A 470 7.43 5.92 -12.17
N ALA A 471 8.08 6.77 -12.98
CA ALA A 471 9.34 7.43 -12.62
C ALA A 471 9.19 8.49 -11.51
N GLU A 472 8.03 9.14 -11.36
CA GLU A 472 7.72 10.00 -10.21
C GLU A 472 7.26 9.16 -8.98
N ILE A 473 6.87 7.89 -9.20
CA ILE A 473 6.52 6.89 -8.16
C ILE A 473 7.68 5.91 -7.89
N THR A 474 8.91 6.43 -7.70
CA THR A 474 9.98 5.57 -7.19
C THR A 474 9.59 5.01 -5.81
N ALA A 475 9.71 3.69 -5.64
CA ALA A 475 9.28 2.96 -4.45
C ALA A 475 10.23 3.21 -3.26
N ALA A 476 10.20 4.43 -2.72
CA ALA A 476 10.99 4.83 -1.57
C ALA A 476 10.61 3.97 -0.34
N GLY A 477 11.63 3.45 0.35
CA GLY A 477 11.49 2.65 1.56
C GLY A 477 10.78 3.43 2.68
N VAL A 478 10.35 2.72 3.73
CA VAL A 478 9.59 3.35 4.82
C VAL A 478 10.35 4.53 5.44
N LEU A 479 11.67 4.45 5.61
CA LEU A 479 12.48 5.55 6.13
C LEU A 479 12.31 6.86 5.35
N GLU A 480 12.39 6.83 4.02
CA GLU A 480 12.24 8.03 3.18
C GLU A 480 10.81 8.59 3.20
N ARG A 481 9.81 7.73 3.32
CA ARG A 481 8.40 8.13 3.48
C ARG A 481 8.16 8.82 4.82
N VAL A 482 8.67 8.22 5.90
CA VAL A 482 8.56 8.70 7.29
C VAL A 482 9.38 9.98 7.51
N LEU A 483 10.46 10.18 6.75
CA LEU A 483 11.20 11.45 6.68
C LEU A 483 10.56 12.49 5.71
N GLY A 484 9.34 12.25 5.24
CA GLY A 484 8.59 13.21 4.41
C GLY A 484 9.13 13.45 3.00
N ARG A 485 10.02 12.58 2.49
CA ARG A 485 10.76 12.78 1.23
C ARG A 485 10.05 12.18 0.00
N THR A 486 9.02 11.37 0.20
CA THR A 486 8.19 10.84 -0.89
C THR A 486 7.34 11.92 -1.55
N SER A 487 7.52 12.12 -2.85
CA SER A 487 6.60 12.87 -3.71
C SER A 487 5.17 12.34 -3.62
N TYR A 488 4.20 13.20 -3.95
CA TYR A 488 2.81 12.80 -4.14
C TYR A 488 2.59 12.25 -5.57
N ALA A 489 1.83 11.17 -5.71
CA ALA A 489 1.44 10.62 -7.01
C ALA A 489 0.15 11.30 -7.51
N PRO A 490 0.19 12.07 -8.62
CA PRO A 490 -0.96 12.83 -9.12
C PRO A 490 -2.06 11.92 -9.69
N ARG A 491 -3.34 12.26 -9.47
CA ARG A 491 -4.51 11.54 -10.00
C ARG A 491 -5.02 12.17 -11.28
N ALA A 492 -5.83 11.43 -12.03
CA ALA A 492 -6.65 11.98 -13.10
C ALA A 492 -7.97 11.20 -13.22
N ASP A 493 -8.97 11.86 -13.79
CA ASP A 493 -10.26 11.26 -14.12
C ASP A 493 -10.16 10.46 -15.43
N GLY A 494 -11.05 9.47 -15.61
CA GLY A 494 -11.23 8.80 -16.89
C GLY A 494 -12.03 9.64 -17.88
N ALA A 495 -11.72 9.54 -19.17
CA ALA A 495 -12.51 10.14 -20.25
C ALA A 495 -12.87 9.11 -21.33
N VAL A 496 -13.70 9.50 -22.30
CA VAL A 496 -14.05 8.72 -23.49
C VAL A 496 -13.98 9.64 -24.71
N THR A 497 -13.58 9.13 -25.88
CA THR A 497 -13.53 9.94 -27.11
C THR A 497 -14.91 10.21 -27.72
N ASP A 498 -15.15 11.46 -28.10
CA ASP A 498 -16.38 11.93 -28.74
C ASP A 498 -16.51 11.48 -30.22
N ALA A 499 -17.59 11.91 -30.89
CA ALA A 499 -17.87 11.57 -32.28
C ALA A 499 -16.84 12.16 -33.29
N GLU A 500 -16.08 13.19 -32.90
CA GLU A 500 -14.96 13.74 -33.67
C GLU A 500 -13.60 13.19 -33.22
N GLY A 501 -13.59 12.22 -32.31
CA GLY A 501 -12.42 11.54 -31.75
C GLY A 501 -11.74 12.29 -30.59
N ARG A 502 -12.32 13.37 -30.07
CA ARG A 502 -11.68 14.22 -29.04
C ARG A 502 -11.94 13.71 -27.63
N PHE A 503 -10.98 13.92 -26.74
CA PHE A 503 -11.15 13.72 -25.29
C PHE A 503 -10.63 14.91 -24.50
N SER A 504 -11.06 15.01 -23.25
CA SER A 504 -10.62 15.99 -22.26
C SER A 504 -10.54 15.28 -20.90
N VAL A 505 -9.32 14.95 -20.47
CA VAL A 505 -9.04 14.36 -19.15
C VAL A 505 -8.74 15.49 -18.16
N VAL A 506 -9.48 15.51 -17.05
CA VAL A 506 -9.20 16.38 -15.89
C VAL A 506 -8.17 15.70 -15.00
N ALA A 507 -7.10 16.40 -14.63
CA ALA A 507 -5.98 15.82 -13.89
C ALA A 507 -5.42 16.77 -12.81
N ASP A 508 -4.85 16.18 -11.76
CA ASP A 508 -3.94 16.89 -10.85
C ASP A 508 -2.70 17.39 -11.64
N ARG A 509 -2.00 18.43 -11.16
CA ARG A 509 -0.78 18.94 -11.82
C ARG A 509 0.38 17.95 -11.63
N GLY A 510 0.88 17.36 -12.72
CA GLY A 510 1.88 16.30 -12.63
C GLY A 510 2.43 15.79 -13.96
N VAL A 511 3.07 14.62 -13.95
CA VAL A 511 3.42 13.85 -15.14
C VAL A 511 2.66 12.53 -15.15
N PHE A 512 2.07 12.19 -16.30
CA PHE A 512 1.23 11.00 -16.47
C PHE A 512 1.71 10.14 -17.63
N ASP A 513 1.59 8.83 -17.52
CA ASP A 513 1.53 7.95 -18.67
C ASP A 513 0.06 7.86 -19.11
N LEU A 514 -0.22 8.17 -20.39
CA LEU A 514 -1.57 8.33 -20.92
C LEU A 514 -1.90 7.19 -21.90
N ALA A 515 -2.93 6.40 -21.60
CA ALA A 515 -3.42 5.33 -22.44
C ALA A 515 -4.78 5.66 -23.07
N VAL A 516 -4.86 5.61 -24.39
CA VAL A 516 -6.13 5.55 -25.14
C VAL A 516 -6.40 4.07 -25.45
N ARG A 517 -7.54 3.58 -24.97
CA ARG A 517 -7.97 2.20 -24.95
C ARG A 517 -9.25 2.03 -25.79
N PRO A 518 -9.14 1.73 -27.10
CA PRO A 518 -10.29 1.37 -27.93
C PRO A 518 -11.08 0.19 -27.33
N GLY A 519 -12.39 0.16 -27.58
CA GLY A 519 -13.28 -0.89 -27.05
C GLY A 519 -12.86 -2.30 -27.49
N THR A 520 -13.16 -3.31 -26.67
CA THR A 520 -12.91 -4.71 -27.02
C THR A 520 -13.63 -5.11 -28.32
N GLY A 521 -12.95 -5.86 -29.18
CA GLY A 521 -13.48 -6.21 -30.51
C GLY A 521 -13.54 -5.04 -31.52
N SER A 522 -13.01 -3.85 -31.21
CA SER A 522 -12.77 -2.79 -32.21
C SER A 522 -11.63 -3.12 -33.17
N GLY A 523 -10.70 -4.00 -32.78
CA GLY A 523 -9.59 -4.44 -33.61
C GLY A 523 -8.40 -3.47 -33.67
N PHE A 524 -8.44 -2.32 -32.99
CA PHE A 524 -7.28 -1.44 -32.80
C PHE A 524 -6.42 -1.90 -31.62
N SER A 525 -5.11 -1.62 -31.68
CA SER A 525 -4.23 -1.58 -30.51
C SER A 525 -4.42 -0.29 -29.72
N TRP A 526 -3.85 -0.21 -28.52
CA TRP A 526 -3.88 1.01 -27.71
C TRP A 526 -2.87 2.04 -28.21
N LEU A 527 -3.11 3.32 -27.92
CA LEU A 527 -2.07 4.34 -27.96
C LEU A 527 -1.61 4.61 -26.51
N VAL A 528 -0.32 4.43 -26.24
CA VAL A 528 0.29 4.73 -24.94
C VAL A 528 1.33 5.83 -25.14
N LEU A 529 1.10 6.98 -24.50
CA LEU A 529 1.97 8.16 -24.55
C LEU A 529 2.67 8.31 -23.18
N PRO A 530 3.96 7.95 -23.06
CA PRO A 530 4.68 8.07 -21.80
C PRO A 530 4.94 9.53 -21.42
N SER A 531 4.95 9.81 -20.11
CA SER A 531 5.37 11.07 -19.50
C SER A 531 4.75 12.35 -20.10
N VAL A 532 3.43 12.31 -20.33
CA VAL A 532 2.58 13.47 -20.59
C VAL A 532 2.67 14.45 -19.42
N ASN A 533 3.46 15.51 -19.63
CA ASN A 533 3.57 16.64 -18.73
C ASN A 533 2.26 17.46 -18.72
N ALA A 534 1.63 17.54 -17.55
CA ALA A 534 0.39 18.27 -17.27
C ALA A 534 0.58 19.24 -16.08
N LYS A 535 1.75 19.89 -15.99
CA LYS A 535 2.07 20.86 -14.92
C LYS A 535 1.48 22.27 -15.18
N GLY A 536 1.05 22.55 -16.42
CA GLY A 536 0.24 23.72 -16.78
C GLY A 536 -1.28 23.48 -16.65
N PRO A 537 -2.13 24.51 -16.78
CA PRO A 537 -3.59 24.37 -16.72
C PRO A 537 -4.17 23.62 -17.94
N GLU A 538 -3.45 23.60 -19.06
CA GLU A 538 -3.79 22.81 -20.24
C GLU A 538 -2.57 22.02 -20.71
N ALA A 539 -2.82 20.81 -21.22
CA ALA A 539 -1.86 19.96 -21.89
C ALA A 539 -2.46 19.50 -23.23
N ALA A 540 -2.48 20.44 -24.20
CA ALA A 540 -2.91 20.18 -25.57
C ALA A 540 -1.91 19.25 -26.27
N LEU A 541 -2.38 18.06 -26.70
CA LEU A 541 -1.56 17.07 -27.42
C LEU A 541 -1.80 17.09 -28.95
N GLY A 542 -2.78 17.86 -29.43
CA GLY A 542 -3.13 17.94 -30.85
C GLY A 542 -3.84 16.69 -31.39
N ASP A 543 -3.62 16.38 -32.67
CA ASP A 543 -4.11 15.16 -33.32
C ASP A 543 -3.11 14.02 -33.06
N VAL A 544 -3.47 13.09 -32.18
CA VAL A 544 -2.69 11.88 -31.85
C VAL A 544 -3.24 10.67 -32.61
N ARG A 545 -2.38 9.72 -33.00
CA ARG A 545 -2.75 8.60 -33.87
C ARG A 545 -2.58 7.27 -33.15
N LEU A 546 -3.55 6.37 -33.30
CA LEU A 546 -3.38 4.99 -32.86
C LEU A 546 -2.29 4.31 -33.71
N PRO A 547 -1.34 3.58 -33.11
CA PRO A 547 -0.44 2.70 -33.86
C PRO A 547 -1.23 1.57 -34.51
N LEU A 548 -0.60 0.87 -35.45
CA LEU A 548 -1.14 -0.39 -35.95
C LEU A 548 -0.95 -1.51 -34.91
N PRO A 549 -1.85 -2.51 -34.84
CA PRO A 549 -1.64 -3.68 -34.01
C PRO A 549 -0.65 -4.66 -34.67
N VAL A 550 0.35 -5.08 -33.89
CA VAL A 550 0.96 -6.41 -34.01
C VAL A 550 0.03 -7.38 -33.27
N VAL A 551 -0.29 -8.52 -33.88
CA VAL A 551 -1.33 -9.43 -33.36
C VAL A 551 -0.69 -10.74 -32.92
N TYR A 552 -0.78 -11.02 -31.63
CA TYR A 552 -0.44 -12.31 -31.06
C TYR A 552 -1.74 -13.05 -30.72
N SER A 553 -1.95 -14.21 -31.31
CA SER A 553 -3.02 -15.13 -30.91
C SER A 553 -2.40 -16.26 -30.09
N GLY A 554 -3.05 -16.68 -29.02
CA GLY A 554 -2.43 -17.56 -28.05
C GLY A 554 -3.39 -18.50 -27.37
N PHE A 555 -2.83 -19.41 -26.57
CA PHE A 555 -3.56 -20.29 -25.67
C PHE A 555 -2.88 -20.29 -24.30
N VAL A 556 -3.68 -20.32 -23.25
CA VAL A 556 -3.26 -20.64 -21.89
C VAL A 556 -3.35 -22.15 -21.69
N ASP A 557 -2.30 -22.78 -21.15
CA ASP A 557 -2.23 -24.24 -21.13
C ASP A 557 -3.40 -24.94 -20.39
N ALA A 558 -3.85 -26.04 -21.00
CA ALA A 558 -5.07 -26.76 -20.66
C ALA A 558 -5.05 -27.39 -19.26
N ALA A 559 -3.87 -27.60 -18.67
CA ALA A 559 -3.73 -28.07 -17.28
C ALA A 559 -4.31 -27.09 -16.25
N VAL A 560 -4.44 -25.80 -16.60
CA VAL A 560 -4.97 -24.73 -15.73
C VAL A 560 -6.22 -24.05 -16.34
N ALA A 561 -6.50 -24.26 -17.63
CA ALA A 561 -7.55 -23.55 -18.38
C ALA A 561 -8.97 -23.61 -17.79
N SER A 562 -9.32 -24.67 -17.04
CA SER A 562 -10.63 -24.77 -16.35
C SER A 562 -10.84 -23.69 -15.29
N GLY A 563 -9.78 -23.18 -14.66
CA GLY A 563 -9.80 -22.00 -13.80
C GLY A 563 -9.42 -20.70 -14.51
N ALA A 564 -8.74 -20.77 -15.66
CA ALA A 564 -8.28 -19.59 -16.39
C ALA A 564 -9.31 -19.01 -17.38
N SER A 565 -10.44 -19.67 -17.63
CA SER A 565 -11.55 -19.10 -18.42
C SER A 565 -11.97 -17.72 -17.86
N SER A 566 -12.17 -16.74 -18.74
CA SER A 566 -12.42 -15.34 -18.42
C SER A 566 -11.31 -14.61 -17.64
N ALA A 567 -10.14 -15.22 -17.41
CA ALA A 567 -9.00 -14.57 -16.76
C ALA A 567 -8.60 -13.30 -17.51
N LEU A 568 -8.17 -12.29 -16.76
CA LEU A 568 -7.75 -11.00 -17.28
C LEU A 568 -6.25 -11.04 -17.58
N LEU A 569 -5.90 -10.95 -18.86
CA LEU A 569 -4.53 -10.91 -19.37
C LEU A 569 -4.15 -9.45 -19.66
N ARG A 570 -3.07 -8.96 -19.05
CA ARG A 570 -2.49 -7.65 -19.35
C ARG A 570 -1.08 -7.83 -19.91
N ALA A 571 -0.74 -7.01 -20.89
CA ALA A 571 0.61 -6.95 -21.44
C ALA A 571 1.21 -5.57 -21.15
N TYR A 572 2.42 -5.57 -20.62
CA TYR A 572 3.19 -4.35 -20.33
C TYR A 572 4.48 -4.34 -21.13
N ALA A 573 4.82 -3.18 -21.70
CA ALA A 573 6.10 -2.94 -22.35
C ALA A 573 7.11 -2.37 -21.34
N TYR A 574 8.37 -2.79 -21.43
CA TYR A 574 9.44 -2.30 -20.57
C TYR A 574 9.97 -0.95 -21.06
N VAL A 575 10.21 -0.01 -20.13
CA VAL A 575 10.74 1.32 -20.46
C VAL A 575 11.91 1.75 -19.58
N LYS A 576 12.84 2.47 -20.20
CA LYS A 576 14.03 3.09 -19.59
C LYS A 576 13.88 4.61 -19.70
N GLY A 577 13.46 5.25 -18.62
CA GLY A 577 12.89 6.59 -18.67
C GLY A 577 11.60 6.58 -19.51
N THR A 578 11.60 7.31 -20.63
CA THR A 578 10.47 7.38 -21.58
C THR A 578 10.65 6.53 -22.84
N ALA A 579 11.80 5.85 -23.00
CA ALA A 579 12.10 5.04 -24.18
C ALA A 579 11.77 3.56 -23.93
N LEU A 580 11.32 2.85 -24.96
CA LEU A 580 11.17 1.40 -24.96
C LEU A 580 12.54 0.72 -24.72
N THR A 581 12.55 -0.40 -24.00
CA THR A 581 13.68 -1.34 -23.94
C THR A 581 13.17 -2.76 -24.06
N ASN A 582 13.85 -3.60 -24.84
CA ASN A 582 13.56 -5.05 -24.89
C ASN A 582 14.42 -5.85 -23.88
N ASP A 583 15.29 -5.18 -23.11
CA ASP A 583 16.01 -5.76 -21.96
C ASP A 583 15.32 -5.38 -20.63
N PRO A 584 14.74 -6.35 -19.89
CA PRO A 584 14.14 -6.14 -18.57
C PRO A 584 15.12 -5.67 -17.48
N ALA A 585 16.42 -5.97 -17.60
CA ALA A 585 17.44 -5.59 -16.62
C ALA A 585 17.85 -4.11 -16.72
N GLU A 586 17.69 -3.50 -17.90
CA GLU A 586 17.88 -2.06 -18.11
C GLU A 586 16.64 -1.21 -17.78
N ALA A 587 15.47 -1.85 -17.60
CA ALA A 587 14.20 -1.14 -17.43
C ALA A 587 14.09 -0.42 -16.08
N THR A 588 13.48 0.77 -16.10
CA THR A 588 13.16 1.57 -14.91
C THR A 588 11.68 1.52 -14.53
N ALA A 589 10.81 1.25 -15.50
CA ALA A 589 9.36 1.10 -15.32
C ALA A 589 8.77 0.14 -16.37
N VAL A 590 7.48 -0.18 -16.26
CA VAL A 590 6.69 -0.86 -17.29
C VAL A 590 5.37 -0.11 -17.54
N LEU A 591 4.88 -0.13 -18.79
CA LEU A 591 3.66 0.57 -19.21
C LEU A 591 2.64 -0.43 -19.77
N GLN A 592 1.37 -0.38 -19.35
CA GLN A 592 0.36 -1.31 -19.88
C GLN A 592 0.03 -0.92 -21.33
N VAL A 593 0.32 -1.83 -22.27
CA VAL A 593 0.14 -1.62 -23.72
C VAL A 593 -1.03 -2.40 -24.31
N ALA A 594 -1.52 -3.44 -23.62
CA ALA A 594 -2.75 -4.13 -24.00
C ALA A 594 -3.45 -4.78 -22.80
N GLU A 595 -4.70 -5.16 -23.02
CA GLU A 595 -5.52 -6.00 -22.14
C GLU A 595 -6.40 -6.91 -22.99
N SER A 596 -6.60 -8.14 -22.54
CA SER A 596 -7.46 -9.14 -23.19
C SER A 596 -8.07 -10.05 -22.13
N ARG A 597 -8.98 -10.94 -22.54
CA ARG A 597 -9.45 -12.06 -21.71
C ARG A 597 -9.14 -13.38 -22.38
N VAL A 598 -8.99 -14.40 -21.53
CA VAL A 598 -8.91 -15.79 -21.94
C VAL A 598 -10.34 -16.29 -22.20
N GLU A 599 -10.59 -16.82 -23.39
CA GLU A 599 -11.87 -17.39 -23.81
C GLU A 599 -12.11 -18.78 -23.16
N PRO A 600 -13.33 -19.33 -23.18
CA PRO A 600 -13.66 -20.61 -22.54
C PRO A 600 -12.93 -21.86 -23.09
N ASP A 601 -12.26 -21.75 -24.25
CA ASP A 601 -11.40 -22.79 -24.82
C ASP A 601 -9.91 -22.60 -24.49
N GLY A 602 -9.58 -21.62 -23.64
CA GLY A 602 -8.21 -21.25 -23.28
C GLY A 602 -7.53 -20.31 -24.27
N SER A 603 -8.17 -19.97 -25.40
CA SER A 603 -7.58 -19.06 -26.38
C SER A 603 -7.59 -17.60 -25.93
N PHE A 604 -6.71 -16.77 -26.49
CA PHE A 604 -6.75 -15.32 -26.34
C PHE A 604 -6.16 -14.62 -27.57
N GLN A 605 -6.36 -13.30 -27.65
CA GLN A 605 -5.67 -12.44 -28.62
C GLN A 605 -5.21 -11.14 -27.96
N LEU A 606 -3.94 -10.79 -28.18
CA LEU A 606 -3.35 -9.50 -27.80
C LEU A 606 -3.11 -8.64 -29.04
N LEU A 607 -3.56 -7.38 -28.96
CA LEU A 607 -3.38 -6.35 -29.97
C LEU A 607 -2.30 -5.37 -29.48
N ILE A 608 -1.04 -5.80 -29.58
CA ILE A 608 0.13 -5.04 -29.11
C ILE A 608 0.37 -3.86 -30.07
N PRO A 609 0.60 -2.63 -29.57
CA PRO A 609 0.95 -1.51 -30.44
C PRO A 609 2.33 -1.72 -31.08
N ALA A 610 2.45 -1.45 -32.38
CA ALA A 610 3.72 -1.60 -33.11
C ALA A 610 4.84 -0.68 -32.60
N HIS A 611 4.51 0.40 -31.91
CA HIS A 611 5.44 1.32 -31.25
C HIS A 611 4.70 2.05 -30.12
N LEU A 612 5.45 2.59 -29.14
CA LEU A 612 4.88 3.53 -28.19
C LEU A 612 4.58 4.87 -28.87
N GLY A 613 3.60 5.61 -28.36
CA GLY A 613 3.22 6.91 -28.89
C GLY A 613 4.32 7.95 -28.68
N SER A 614 4.64 8.71 -29.72
CA SER A 614 5.49 9.90 -29.67
C SER A 614 4.66 11.19 -29.81
N ARG A 615 5.31 12.33 -29.54
CA ARG A 615 4.76 13.69 -29.66
C ARG A 615 5.47 14.45 -30.78
#